data_AF-K7M8V6-F1
#
_entry.id   AF-K7M8V6-F1
#
_cell.length_a   1.000
_cell.length_b   1.000
_cell.length_c   1.000
_cell.angle_alpha   90.00
_cell.angle_beta   90.00
_cell.angle_gamma   90.00
#
_symmetry.space_group_name_H-M   'P 1'
#
loop_
_entity.id
_entity.type
_entity.pdbx_description
1 polymer ?
#
loop_
_entity_poly.entity_id
_entity_poly.type
_entity_poly.pdbx_seq_one_letter_code
_entity_poly.pdbx_strand_id
1 'polypeptide(L)' 'MSYCSHVFFLYSNWPTFPQVFIKGEFIGGSDIVLNMHQTGELKEKLKDIMSKQ' A
#
# COMPACT_ATOMS: atom_id res chain seq x y z
N MET A 1 4.22 7.64 24.81
CA MET A 1 3.96 6.65 23.73
C MET A 1 3.08 7.17 22.58
N SER A 2 2.58 8.42 22.58
CA SER A 2 1.65 8.88 21.53
C SER A 2 2.30 9.39 20.23
N TYR A 3 3.57 9.84 20.26
CA TYR A 3 4.22 10.44 19.09
C TYR A 3 4.43 9.46 17.91
N CYS A 4 4.68 8.18 18.19
CA CYS A 4 5.02 7.21 17.14
C CYS A 4 3.84 6.96 16.18
N SER A 5 2.61 6.88 16.71
CA SER A 5 1.41 6.75 15.88
C SER A 5 1.13 7.99 15.03
N HIS A 6 1.45 9.19 15.51
CA HIS A 6 1.21 10.42 14.76
C HIS A 6 2.17 10.58 13.57
N VAL A 7 3.44 10.18 13.73
CA VAL A 7 4.44 10.27 12.67
C VAL A 7 4.06 9.41 11.47
N PHE A 8 3.51 8.21 11.72
CA PHE A 8 3.13 7.30 10.65
C PHE A 8 1.94 7.81 9.82
N PHE A 9 0.93 8.40 10.47
CA PHE A 9 -0.20 9.01 9.77
C PHE A 9 0.18 10.25 8.96
N LEU A 10 1.14 11.04 9.45
CA LEU A 10 1.68 12.19 8.73
C LEU A 10 2.52 11.78 7.51
N TYR A 11 3.30 10.69 7.62
CA TYR A 11 4.18 10.27 6.54
C TYR A 11 3.43 9.70 5.33
N SER A 12 2.35 8.95 5.56
CA SER A 12 1.58 8.30 4.48
C SER A 12 0.37 9.11 3.98
N ASN A 13 0.02 10.24 4.62
CA ASN A 13 -1.26 10.96 4.42
C ASN A 13 -2.52 10.05 4.53
N TRP A 14 -2.38 8.88 5.15
CA TRP A 14 -3.39 7.83 5.19
C TRP A 14 -3.68 7.48 6.65
N PRO A 15 -4.82 7.89 7.22
CA PRO A 15 -5.09 7.87 8.66
C PRO A 15 -5.50 6.49 9.21
N THR A 16 -5.48 5.43 8.40
CA THR A 16 -6.03 4.12 8.78
C THR A 16 -5.15 2.95 8.35
N PHE A 17 -5.22 1.89 9.15
CA PHE A 17 -4.63 0.58 8.83
C PHE A 17 -5.71 -0.33 8.24
N PRO A 18 -5.32 -1.28 7.36
CA PRO A 18 -3.94 -1.62 6.97
C PRO A 18 -3.36 -0.70 5.89
N GLN A 19 -2.06 -0.40 5.99
CA GLN A 19 -1.27 0.26 4.94
C GLN A 19 -0.49 -0.80 4.17
N VAL A 20 -0.65 -0.82 2.85
CA VAL A 20 -0.03 -1.81 1.97
C VAL A 20 1.16 -1.21 1.25
N PHE A 21 2.26 -1.96 1.24
CA PHE A 21 3.49 -1.61 0.54
C PHE A 21 3.88 -2.74 -0.40
N ILE A 22 4.31 -2.38 -1.61
CA ILE A 22 4.76 -3.33 -2.62
C ILE A 22 6.16 -2.89 -3.07
N LYS A 23 7.16 -3.77 -2.94
CA LYS A 23 8.59 -3.44 -3.18
C LYS A 23 9.10 -2.21 -2.40
N GLY A 24 8.54 -1.96 -1.21
CA GLY A 24 8.92 -0.81 -0.40
C GLY A 24 8.26 0.52 -0.80
N GLU A 25 7.50 0.56 -1.90
CA GLU A 25 6.65 1.72 -2.21
C GLU A 25 5.31 1.63 -1.48
N PHE A 26 4.86 2.76 -0.93
CA PHE A 26 3.52 2.89 -0.38
C PHE A 26 2.50 2.83 -1.50
N ILE A 27 1.52 1.94 -1.36
CA ILE A 27 0.47 1.74 -2.34
C ILE A 27 -0.84 2.38 -1.88
N GLY A 28 -1.17 2.26 -0.59
CA GLY A 28 -2.43 2.78 -0.06
C GLY A 28 -3.01 1.96 1.08
N GLY A 29 -4.27 2.29 1.41
CA GLY A 29 -5.10 1.52 2.32
C GLY A 29 -5.69 0.25 1.68
N SER A 30 -6.46 -0.50 2.47
CA SER A 30 -7.13 -1.72 2.00
C SER A 30 -8.11 -1.48 0.84
N ASP A 31 -8.83 -0.37 0.87
CA ASP A 31 -9.80 0.07 -0.13
C ASP A 31 -9.15 0.37 -1.48
N ILE A 32 -7.99 1.05 -1.49
CA ILE A 32 -7.22 1.31 -2.71
C ILE A 32 -6.74 -0.01 -3.32
N VAL A 33 -6.20 -0.91 -2.50
CA VAL A 33 -5.73 -2.22 -2.98
C VAL A 33 -6.87 -3.07 -3.52
N LEU A 34 -8.04 -2.99 -2.89
CA LEU A 34 -9.24 -3.67 -3.38
C LEU A 34 -9.68 -3.12 -4.74
N ASN A 35 -9.66 -1.81 -4.92
CA ASN A 35 -9.97 -1.18 -6.20
C ASN A 35 -8.96 -1.57 -7.29
N MET A 36 -7.66 -1.53 -7.00
CA MET A 36 -6.63 -2.00 -7.95
C MET A 36 -6.76 -3.49 -8.29
N HIS A 37 -7.23 -4.31 -7.35
CA HIS A 37 -7.54 -5.70 -7.63
C HIS A 37 -8.73 -5.83 -8.59
N GLN A 38 -9.77 -5.03 -8.39
CA GLN A 38 -10.96 -5.00 -9.26
C GLN A 38 -10.65 -4.48 -10.66
N THR A 39 -9.77 -3.47 -10.81
CA THR A 39 -9.35 -2.95 -12.12
C THR A 39 -8.30 -3.83 -12.80
N GLY A 40 -7.70 -4.78 -12.08
CA GLY A 40 -6.62 -5.65 -12.59
C GLY A 40 -5.21 -5.04 -12.49
N GLU A 41 -5.09 -3.76 -12.11
CA GLU A 41 -3.81 -3.06 -11.95
C GLU A 41 -2.90 -3.73 -10.92
N LEU A 42 -3.47 -4.22 -9.81
CA LEU A 42 -2.72 -4.93 -8.78
C LEU A 42 -2.06 -6.20 -9.35
N LYS A 43 -2.76 -6.90 -10.23
CA LYS A 43 -2.26 -8.14 -10.85
C LYS A 43 -1.07 -7.86 -11.76
N GLU A 44 -1.13 -6.79 -12.55
CA GLU A 44 -0.01 -6.37 -13.40
C GLU A 44 1.20 -5.97 -12.55
N LYS A 45 1.01 -5.16 -11.49
CA LYS A 45 2.11 -4.81 -10.56
C LYS A 45 2.75 -6.06 -9.94
N LEU A 46 1.96 -7.03 -9.48
CA LEU A 46 2.48 -8.26 -8.88
C LEU A 46 3.21 -9.14 -9.91
N LYS A 47 2.70 -9.24 -11.14
CA LYS A 47 3.34 -10.00 -12.23
C LYS A 47 4.73 -9.44 -12.55
N ASP A 48 4.86 -8.12 -12.60
CA ASP A 48 6.12 -7.42 -12.84
C ASP A 48 7.16 -7.70 -11.73
N ILE A 49 6.69 -7.98 -10.52
CA ILE A 49 7.54 -8.34 -9.38
C ILE A 49 7.99 -9.78 -9.47
N MET A 50 7.07 -10.69 -9.79
CA MET A 50 7.37 -12.11 -9.94
C MET A 50 8.30 -12.38 -11.13
N SER A 51 8.26 -11.54 -12.16
CA SER A 51 9.09 -11.69 -13.36
C SER A 51 10.56 -11.28 -13.16
N LYS A 52 10.90 -10.63 -12.03
CA LYS A 52 12.26 -10.19 -11.71
C LYS A 52 12.97 -11.08 -10.67
N GLN A 53 12.51 -12.32 -10.48
CA GLN A 53 13.15 -13.32 -9.62
C GLN A 53 14.10 -14.21 -10.43
#